data_AF-A0A6G2K3P3-F1
#
_entry.id   AF-A0A6G2K3P3-F1
#
_cell.length_a   1.000
_cell.length_b   1.000
_cell.length_c   1.000
_cell.angle_alpha   90.00
_cell.angle_beta   90.00
_cell.angle_gamma   90.00
#
_symmetry.space_group_name_H-M   'P 1'
#
loop_
_entity.id
_entity.type
_entity.pdbx_description
1 polymer ?
#
loop_
_entity_poly.entity_id
_entity_poly.type
_entity_poly.pdbx_seq_one_letter_code
_entity_poly.pdbx_strand_id
1 'polypeptide(L)'
;MALNDELTNRLTWKIPNALALIGSRAGDERNGMTASWISQLSMEPVLIGVAVENTAVTHRLISDGGSFTVNLWDAEQTRVFVKFSKPAAYADGTLNGRPVREATTGAPVFTEAIAWLDCEVRQSLDLGTHTLFVGELVDGGINDDESRAAAMSDTRMKYGGVKRH
;
A
#
# COMPACT_ATOMS: atom_id res chain seq x y z
N MET A 1 -16.25 29.01 12.91
CA MET A 1 -15.83 29.04 11.49
C MET A 1 -15.66 27.61 11.03
N ALA A 2 -16.27 27.24 9.90
CA ALA A 2 -16.05 25.91 9.33
C ALA A 2 -14.63 25.81 8.75
N LEU A 3 -14.02 24.63 8.82
CA LEU A 3 -12.78 24.34 8.10
C LEU A 3 -13.03 24.48 6.60
N ASN A 4 -12.16 25.21 5.90
CA ASN A 4 -12.18 25.25 4.44
C ASN A 4 -11.31 24.12 3.85
N ASP A 5 -11.53 23.79 2.59
CA ASP A 5 -10.87 22.67 1.91
C ASP A 5 -9.35 22.86 1.81
N GLU A 6 -8.87 24.10 1.58
CA GLU A 6 -7.43 24.38 1.49
C GLU A 6 -6.72 24.05 2.81
N LEU A 7 -7.28 24.52 3.93
CA LEU A 7 -6.74 24.26 5.25
C LEU A 7 -6.83 22.76 5.58
N THR A 8 -7.96 22.11 5.31
CA THR A 8 -8.13 20.65 5.51
C THR A 8 -7.08 19.85 4.75
N ASN A 9 -6.85 20.18 3.48
CA ASN A 9 -5.82 19.55 2.66
C ASN A 9 -4.42 19.76 3.25
N ARG A 10 -4.08 21.00 3.62
CA ARG A 10 -2.77 21.32 4.19
C ARG A 10 -2.54 20.62 5.53
N LEU A 11 -3.56 20.51 6.39
CA LEU A 11 -3.48 19.81 7.67
C LEU A 11 -3.25 18.32 7.47
N THR A 12 -4.04 17.68 6.61
CA THR A 12 -3.91 16.23 6.36
C THR A 12 -2.60 15.86 5.65
N TRP A 13 -2.07 16.73 4.78
CA TRP A 13 -0.74 16.52 4.19
C TRP A 13 0.42 16.67 5.18
N LYS A 14 0.18 17.18 6.39
CA LYS A 14 1.20 17.25 7.46
C LYS A 14 1.32 15.95 8.24
N ILE A 15 0.40 14.99 8.08
CA ILE A 15 0.48 13.68 8.74
C ILE A 15 1.71 12.94 8.18
N PRO A 16 2.68 12.55 9.05
CA PRO A 16 3.83 11.78 8.60
C PRO A 16 3.38 10.36 8.25
N ASN A 17 3.43 10.03 6.97
CA ASN A 17 3.00 8.74 6.45
C ASN A 17 4.16 8.05 5.76
N ALA A 18 4.26 6.73 5.96
CA ALA A 18 5.10 5.87 5.12
C ALA A 18 4.68 5.98 3.65
N LEU A 19 5.55 5.53 2.75
CA LEU A 19 5.22 5.39 1.33
C LEU A 19 5.70 4.01 0.86
N ALA A 20 4.77 3.18 0.42
CA ALA A 20 5.02 1.78 0.10
C ALA A 20 4.24 1.35 -1.15
N LEU A 21 4.57 0.16 -1.67
CA LEU A 21 3.75 -0.51 -2.68
C LEU A 21 2.90 -1.60 -2.02
N ILE A 22 1.60 -1.56 -2.29
CA ILE A 22 0.66 -2.60 -1.89
C ILE A 22 0.52 -3.60 -3.03
N GLY A 23 0.91 -4.85 -2.78
CA GLY A 23 0.64 -5.96 -3.69
C GLY A 23 -0.73 -6.57 -3.39
N SER A 24 -1.45 -6.97 -4.43
CA SER A 24 -2.77 -7.61 -4.30
C SER A 24 -2.97 -8.63 -5.41
N ARG A 25 -3.79 -9.66 -5.16
CA ARG A 25 -4.08 -10.73 -6.11
C ARG A 25 -5.51 -11.23 -5.93
N ALA A 26 -6.19 -11.58 -7.03
CA ALA A 26 -7.37 -12.43 -7.02
C ALA A 26 -7.32 -13.38 -8.23
N GLY A 27 -7.32 -14.70 -7.98
CA GLY A 27 -7.02 -15.69 -9.03
C GLY A 27 -5.64 -15.45 -9.64
N ASP A 28 -5.59 -15.28 -10.97
CA ASP A 28 -4.37 -15.01 -11.75
C ASP A 28 -4.05 -13.50 -11.88
N GLU A 29 -5.01 -12.63 -11.54
CA GLU A 29 -4.82 -11.19 -11.65
C GLU A 29 -4.01 -10.67 -10.46
N ARG A 30 -2.98 -9.86 -10.75
CA ARG A 30 -2.07 -9.27 -9.76
C ARG A 30 -1.96 -7.78 -10.03
N ASN A 31 -1.87 -6.99 -8.96
CA ASN A 31 -1.64 -5.55 -9.06
C ASN A 31 -0.64 -5.06 -8.00
N GLY A 32 0.00 -3.94 -8.30
CA GLY A 32 0.79 -3.15 -7.37
C GLY A 32 0.24 -1.72 -7.32
N MET A 33 0.18 -1.11 -6.14
CA MET A 33 -0.34 0.24 -5.98
C MET A 33 0.47 1.02 -4.95
N THR A 34 0.81 2.27 -5.24
CA THR A 34 1.40 3.17 -4.24
C THR A 34 0.36 3.53 -3.18
N ALA A 35 0.71 3.34 -1.91
CA ALA A 35 -0.13 3.75 -0.79
C ALA A 35 0.71 4.41 0.32
N SER A 36 0.04 5.26 1.10
CA SER A 36 0.64 5.92 2.27
C SER A 36 -0.19 5.80 3.54
N TRP A 37 -1.45 5.38 3.45
CA TRP A 37 -2.30 5.15 4.63
C TRP A 37 -2.14 3.72 5.12
N ILE A 38 -1.05 3.50 5.85
CA ILE A 38 -0.60 2.20 6.35
C ILE A 38 -0.25 2.34 7.83
N SER A 39 -0.68 1.40 8.67
CA SER A 39 -0.33 1.42 10.10
C SER A 39 -0.42 0.03 10.72
N GLN A 40 0.36 -0.24 11.77
CA GLN A 40 0.12 -1.38 12.64
C GLN A 40 -1.07 -1.06 13.56
N LEU A 41 -2.02 -1.99 13.67
CA LEU A 41 -3.28 -1.82 14.39
C LEU A 41 -3.38 -2.65 15.68
N SER A 42 -2.60 -3.73 15.78
CA SER A 42 -2.59 -4.60 16.96
C SER A 42 -1.23 -5.30 17.11
N MET A 43 -0.92 -5.72 18.34
CA MET A 43 0.24 -6.52 18.69
C MET A 43 -0.09 -8.02 18.88
N GLU A 44 -1.33 -8.36 19.22
CA GLU A 44 -1.77 -9.75 19.40
C GLU A 44 -3.23 -9.93 18.92
N PRO A 45 -3.45 -10.57 17.74
CA PRO A 45 -2.44 -10.89 16.73
C PRO A 45 -1.82 -9.60 16.14
N VAL A 46 -0.68 -9.73 15.44
CA VAL A 46 -0.05 -8.59 14.74
C VAL A 46 -0.92 -8.21 13.54
N LEU A 47 -1.61 -7.07 13.63
CA LEU A 47 -2.50 -6.60 12.56
C LEU A 47 -1.91 -5.38 11.85
N ILE A 48 -1.98 -5.38 10.52
CA ILE A 48 -1.59 -4.30 9.64
C ILE A 48 -2.84 -3.77 8.93
N GLY A 49 -3.00 -2.45 8.92
CA GLY A 49 -4.06 -1.74 8.24
C GLY A 49 -3.58 -1.08 6.97
N VAL A 50 -4.35 -1.23 5.87
CA VAL A 50 -4.18 -0.45 4.63
C VAL A 50 -5.51 0.16 4.21
N ALA A 51 -5.57 1.48 4.11
CA ALA A 51 -6.76 2.16 3.60
C ALA A 51 -6.63 2.39 2.09
N VAL A 52 -7.55 1.80 1.32
CA VAL A 52 -7.51 1.77 -0.15
C VAL A 52 -8.75 2.45 -0.71
N GLU A 53 -8.57 3.32 -1.70
CA GLU A 53 -9.69 3.98 -2.38
C GLU A 53 -10.61 2.95 -3.04
N ASN A 54 -11.92 3.09 -2.86
CA ASN A 54 -12.91 2.09 -3.28
C ASN A 54 -12.96 1.87 -4.81
N THR A 55 -12.40 2.78 -5.61
CA THR A 55 -12.33 2.68 -7.09
C THR A 55 -11.04 2.02 -7.59
N ALA A 56 -10.07 1.76 -6.72
CA ALA A 56 -8.78 1.20 -7.11
C ALA A 56 -8.90 -0.28 -7.49
N VAL A 57 -8.13 -0.73 -8.49
CA VAL A 57 -8.02 -2.17 -8.83
C VAL A 57 -7.58 -2.99 -7.63
N THR A 58 -6.64 -2.47 -6.84
CA THR A 58 -6.18 -3.09 -5.58
C THR A 58 -7.33 -3.29 -4.58
N HIS A 59 -8.29 -2.37 -4.48
CA HIS A 59 -9.44 -2.55 -3.57
C HIS A 59 -10.23 -3.81 -3.94
N ARG A 60 -10.60 -3.94 -5.22
CA ARG A 60 -11.31 -5.12 -5.73
C ARG A 60 -10.49 -6.39 -5.50
N LEU A 61 -9.20 -6.38 -5.84
CA LEU A 61 -8.36 -7.57 -5.68
C LEU A 61 -8.17 -8.00 -4.23
N ILE A 62 -8.05 -7.07 -3.28
CA ILE A 62 -7.99 -7.41 -1.85
C ILE A 62 -9.34 -7.96 -1.37
N SER A 63 -10.45 -7.37 -1.85
CA SER A 63 -11.81 -7.81 -1.49
C SER A 63 -12.10 -9.23 -1.99
N ASP A 64 -11.71 -9.53 -3.23
CA ASP A 64 -11.95 -10.82 -3.89
C ASP A 64 -10.93 -11.89 -3.45
N GLY A 65 -9.68 -11.49 -3.22
CA GLY A 65 -8.56 -12.39 -2.96
C GLY A 65 -8.23 -12.60 -1.48
N GLY A 66 -8.68 -11.72 -0.59
CA GLY A 66 -8.53 -11.88 0.86
C GLY A 66 -7.11 -11.67 1.39
N SER A 67 -6.19 -11.09 0.61
CA SER A 67 -4.84 -10.80 1.07
C SER A 67 -4.22 -9.56 0.42
N PHE A 68 -3.18 -9.03 1.06
CA PHE A 68 -2.35 -7.97 0.51
C PHE A 68 -0.92 -8.09 1.04
N THR A 69 0.03 -7.54 0.30
CA THR A 69 1.39 -7.35 0.77
C THR A 69 1.69 -5.87 0.96
N VAL A 70 2.53 -5.52 1.93
CA VAL A 70 3.11 -4.19 2.07
C VAL A 70 4.58 -4.29 1.72
N ASN A 71 5.04 -3.56 0.71
CA ASN A 71 6.42 -3.58 0.23
C ASN A 71 7.05 -2.22 0.52
N LEU A 72 7.94 -2.18 1.50
CA LEU A 72 8.69 -0.99 1.88
C LEU A 72 9.82 -0.76 0.89
N TRP A 73 10.06 0.50 0.54
CA TRP A 73 11.06 0.89 -0.45
C TRP A 73 12.12 1.79 0.17
N ASP A 74 13.32 1.74 -0.38
CA ASP A 74 14.41 2.66 -0.04
C ASP A 74 13.98 4.12 -0.31
N ALA A 75 14.16 4.97 0.70
CA ALA A 75 13.85 6.38 0.64
C ALA A 75 14.66 7.17 -0.41
N GLU A 76 15.80 6.65 -0.87
CA GLU A 76 16.57 7.25 -1.95
C GLU A 76 16.01 6.91 -3.35
N GLN A 77 15.10 5.94 -3.44
CA GLN A 77 14.61 5.37 -4.70
C GLN A 77 13.12 5.62 -4.98
N THR A 78 12.64 6.84 -4.70
CA THR A 78 11.21 7.18 -4.73
C THR A 78 10.55 7.23 -6.12
N ARG A 79 11.31 7.15 -7.22
CA ARG A 79 10.76 7.18 -8.58
C ARG A 79 9.82 6.02 -8.88
N VAL A 80 9.93 4.92 -8.14
CA VAL A 80 9.05 3.76 -8.30
C VAL A 80 7.57 4.12 -8.11
N PHE A 81 7.25 4.94 -7.10
CA PHE A 81 5.88 5.21 -6.69
C PHE A 81 5.03 5.87 -7.78
N VAL A 82 5.65 6.67 -8.65
CA VAL A 82 4.95 7.30 -9.78
C VAL A 82 4.40 6.26 -10.76
N LYS A 83 5.13 5.16 -11.00
CA LYS A 83 4.69 4.09 -11.91
C LYS A 83 3.52 3.27 -11.34
N PHE A 84 3.32 3.30 -10.02
CA PHE A 84 2.28 2.55 -9.32
C PHE A 84 1.17 3.44 -8.77
N SER A 85 1.07 4.70 -9.23
CA SER A 85 -0.08 5.57 -9.00
C SER A 85 -1.25 5.27 -9.96
N LYS A 86 -1.08 4.29 -10.84
CA LYS A 86 -2.06 3.75 -11.78
C LYS A 86 -2.01 2.22 -11.69
N PRO A 87 -3.07 1.50 -12.12
CA PRO A 87 -3.05 0.04 -12.17
C PRO A 87 -1.79 -0.47 -12.90
N ALA A 88 -1.11 -1.43 -12.29
CA ALA A 88 0.06 -2.07 -12.84
C ALA A 88 -0.34 -3.21 -13.77
N ALA A 89 0.42 -3.39 -14.84
CA ALA A 89 0.27 -4.53 -15.74
C ALA A 89 1.17 -5.67 -15.26
N TYR A 90 0.58 -6.84 -15.05
CA TYR A 90 1.31 -8.07 -14.77
C TYR A 90 1.68 -8.80 -16.06
N ALA A 91 2.96 -9.07 -16.26
CA ALA A 91 3.47 -9.87 -17.38
C ALA A 91 4.83 -10.49 -17.01
N ASP A 92 5.02 -11.77 -17.36
CA ASP A 92 6.30 -12.48 -17.24
C ASP A 92 6.97 -12.37 -15.85
N GLY A 93 6.18 -12.51 -14.77
CA GLY A 93 6.69 -12.42 -13.40
C GLY A 93 7.03 -10.99 -12.94
N THR A 94 6.55 -9.97 -13.65
CA THR A 94 6.78 -8.56 -13.32
C THR A 94 5.49 -7.77 -13.20
N LEU A 95 5.51 -6.70 -12.39
CA LEU A 95 4.51 -5.64 -12.39
C LEU A 95 5.15 -4.35 -12.90
N ASN A 96 4.65 -3.80 -14.00
CA ASN A 96 5.25 -2.64 -14.69
C ASN A 96 6.77 -2.79 -14.95
N GLY A 97 7.20 -4.00 -15.29
CA GLY A 97 8.61 -4.35 -15.56
C GLY A 97 9.48 -4.49 -14.31
N ARG A 98 8.89 -4.48 -13.11
CA ARG A 98 9.62 -4.77 -11.86
C ARG A 98 9.36 -6.20 -11.39
N PRO A 99 10.41 -6.97 -11.06
CA PRO A 99 10.29 -8.36 -10.66
C PRO A 99 9.46 -8.52 -9.38
N VAL A 100 8.55 -9.48 -9.41
CA VAL A 100 7.76 -9.90 -8.26
C VAL A 100 7.82 -11.41 -8.10
N ARG A 101 7.72 -11.85 -6.85
CA ARG A 101 7.45 -13.25 -6.50
C ARG A 101 6.18 -13.34 -5.69
N GLU A 102 5.66 -14.54 -5.51
CA GLU A 102 4.53 -14.77 -4.62
C GLU A 102 5.01 -14.86 -3.17
N ALA A 103 4.20 -14.32 -2.26
CA ALA A 103 4.30 -14.58 -0.82
C ALA A 103 3.46 -15.81 -0.44
N THR A 104 3.38 -16.11 0.86
CA THR A 104 2.60 -17.22 1.40
C THR A 104 1.11 -17.15 1.02
N THR A 105 0.50 -15.95 0.98
CA THR A 105 -0.89 -15.75 0.53
C THR A 105 -1.06 -15.76 -1.01
N GLY A 106 0.05 -15.83 -1.73
CA GLY A 106 0.11 -15.67 -3.19
C GLY A 106 0.09 -14.21 -3.66
N ALA A 107 -0.14 -13.23 -2.79
CA ALA A 107 -0.04 -11.82 -3.17
C ALA A 107 1.42 -11.46 -3.58
N PRO A 108 1.61 -10.55 -4.56
CA PRO A 108 2.92 -10.27 -5.11
C PRO A 108 3.80 -9.48 -4.13
N VAL A 109 5.06 -9.91 -3.98
CA VAL A 109 6.13 -9.19 -3.28
C VAL A 109 7.17 -8.74 -4.29
N PHE A 110 7.54 -7.46 -4.24
CA PHE A 110 8.62 -6.92 -5.09
C PHE A 110 9.97 -7.38 -4.55
N THR A 111 10.79 -8.00 -5.39
CA THR A 111 12.10 -8.52 -4.95
C THR A 111 13.10 -7.40 -4.63
N GLU A 112 12.81 -6.18 -5.07
CA GLU A 112 13.60 -4.97 -4.83
C GLU A 112 13.16 -4.22 -3.54
N ALA A 113 12.10 -4.65 -2.86
CA ALA A 113 11.67 -4.04 -1.61
C ALA A 113 12.74 -4.20 -0.53
N ILE A 114 12.96 -3.20 0.33
CA ILE A 114 13.92 -3.32 1.44
C ILE A 114 13.37 -4.21 2.56
N ALA A 115 12.05 -4.23 2.71
CA ALA A 115 11.32 -5.13 3.60
C ALA A 115 9.89 -5.31 3.08
N TRP A 116 9.25 -6.41 3.44
CA TRP A 116 7.90 -6.74 3.01
C TRP A 116 7.13 -7.50 4.07
N LEU A 117 5.82 -7.33 4.03
CA LEU A 117 4.84 -7.95 4.92
C LEU A 117 3.78 -8.63 4.05
N ASP A 118 3.37 -9.84 4.40
CA ASP A 118 2.28 -10.57 3.76
C ASP A 118 1.13 -10.77 4.75
N CYS A 119 -0.05 -10.28 4.38
CA CYS A 119 -1.17 -10.13 5.29
C CYS A 119 -2.43 -10.82 4.76
N GLU A 120 -3.05 -11.66 5.58
CA GLU A 120 -4.37 -12.25 5.33
C GLU A 120 -5.46 -11.36 5.93
N VAL A 121 -6.46 -10.97 5.14
CA VAL A 121 -7.52 -10.04 5.57
C VAL A 121 -8.40 -10.70 6.65
N ARG A 122 -8.50 -10.03 7.80
CA ARG A 122 -9.39 -10.41 8.91
C ARG A 122 -10.66 -9.58 8.97
N GLN A 123 -10.57 -8.30 8.59
CA GLN A 123 -11.70 -7.38 8.62
C GLN A 123 -11.57 -6.34 7.51
N SER A 124 -12.72 -5.88 7.00
CA SER A 124 -12.80 -4.73 6.10
C SER A 124 -13.79 -3.73 6.67
N LEU A 125 -13.43 -2.45 6.71
CA LEU A 125 -14.29 -1.38 7.19
C LEU A 125 -14.47 -0.34 6.08
N ASP A 126 -15.70 -0.17 5.60
CA ASP A 126 -16.03 0.91 4.67
C ASP A 126 -16.07 2.26 5.43
N LEU A 127 -15.23 3.19 4.99
CA LEU A 127 -15.07 4.54 5.54
C LEU A 127 -15.55 5.62 4.55
N GLY A 128 -16.32 5.23 3.52
CA GLY A 128 -16.91 6.13 2.54
C GLY A 128 -16.11 6.19 1.23
N THR A 129 -15.01 6.95 1.20
CA THR A 129 -14.16 7.00 -0.02
C THR A 129 -13.14 5.87 -0.08
N HIS A 130 -12.84 5.28 1.07
CA HIS A 130 -11.85 4.23 1.24
C HIS A 130 -12.42 3.10 2.08
N THR A 131 -11.87 1.91 1.88
CA THR A 131 -12.03 0.78 2.79
C THR A 131 -10.72 0.57 3.54
N LEU A 132 -10.79 0.47 4.87
CA LEU A 132 -9.68 0.00 5.67
C LEU A 132 -9.71 -1.53 5.69
N PHE A 133 -8.72 -2.14 5.03
CA PHE A 133 -8.46 -3.56 5.15
C PHE A 133 -7.54 -3.79 6.35
N VAL A 134 -7.95 -4.65 7.27
CA VAL A 134 -7.19 -5.08 8.44
C VAL A 134 -6.75 -6.51 8.18
N GLY A 135 -5.44 -6.70 8.01
CA GLY A 135 -4.85 -8.01 7.76
C GLY A 135 -3.96 -8.47 8.92
N GLU A 136 -3.96 -9.77 9.19
CA GLU A 136 -3.00 -10.40 10.10
C GLU A 136 -1.70 -10.68 9.36
N LEU A 137 -0.57 -10.31 9.96
CA LEU A 137 0.76 -10.59 9.41
C LEU A 137 1.06 -12.09 9.52
N VAL A 138 1.12 -12.78 8.38
CA VAL A 138 1.32 -14.23 8.31
C VAL A 138 2.70 -14.63 7.80
N ASP A 139 3.39 -13.73 7.10
CA ASP A 139 4.76 -13.92 6.58
C ASP A 139 5.41 -12.54 6.34
N GLY A 140 6.74 -12.49 6.23
CA GLY A 140 7.47 -11.25 6.03
C GLY A 140 8.97 -11.46 5.89
N GLY A 141 9.67 -10.41 5.47
CA GLY A 141 11.12 -10.46 5.34
C GLY A 141 11.75 -9.09 5.20
N ILE A 142 13.04 -9.03 5.55
CA ILE A 142 13.89 -7.86 5.40
C ILE A 142 15.01 -8.24 4.42
N ASN A 143 15.11 -7.50 3.32
CA ASN A 143 16.15 -7.67 2.31
C ASN A 143 17.33 -6.70 2.54
N ASP A 144 17.05 -5.55 3.15
CA ASP A 144 18.04 -4.54 3.55
C ASP A 144 17.57 -3.83 4.82
N ASP A 145 18.25 -4.09 5.94
CA ASP A 145 17.91 -3.57 7.26
C ASP A 145 18.57 -2.21 7.56
N GLU A 146 19.53 -1.79 6.74
CA GLU A 146 20.27 -0.54 6.91
C GLU A 146 19.57 0.63 6.20
N SER A 147 18.93 0.33 5.06
CA SER A 147 18.20 1.33 4.28
C SER A 147 16.98 1.87 5.03
N ARG A 148 16.80 3.19 5.00
CA ARG A 148 15.61 3.83 5.56
C ARG A 148 14.41 3.65 4.63
N ALA A 149 13.27 3.25 5.19
CA ALA A 149 12.00 3.21 4.46
C ALA A 149 11.55 4.61 3.97
N ALA A 150 11.03 4.66 2.76
CA ALA A 150 10.46 5.85 2.15
C ALA A 150 9.23 6.35 2.90
N ALA A 151 9.10 7.67 2.98
CA ALA A 151 7.95 8.38 3.50
C ALA A 151 7.40 9.35 2.44
N MET A 152 6.17 9.80 2.64
CA MET A 152 5.55 10.81 1.78
C MET A 152 6.42 12.07 1.62
N SER A 153 7.14 12.46 2.68
CA SER A 153 8.05 13.62 2.72
C SER A 153 9.28 13.49 1.82
N ASP A 154 9.63 12.27 1.39
CA ASP A 154 10.74 12.02 0.46
C ASP A 154 10.33 12.30 -1.01
N THR A 155 9.07 12.70 -1.23
CA THR A 155 8.50 12.94 -2.56
C THR A 155 7.76 14.27 -2.65
N ARG A 156 7.34 14.65 -3.86
CA ARG A 156 6.40 15.77 -4.08
C ARG A 156 4.94 15.32 -4.12
N MET A 157 4.66 14.03 -3.87
CA MET A 157 3.31 13.48 -3.90
C MET A 157 2.50 14.04 -2.74
N LYS A 158 1.19 14.18 -2.95
CA LYS A 158 0.24 14.60 -1.93
C LYS A 158 -0.97 13.69 -2.00
N TYR A 159 -1.29 13.06 -0.88
CA TYR A 159 -2.45 12.21 -0.74
C TYR A 159 -3.17 12.53 0.57
N GLY A 160 -4.49 12.49 0.54
CA GLY A 160 -5.36 12.95 1.63
C GLY A 160 -5.91 14.35 1.43
N GLY A 161 -6.77 14.74 2.37
CA GLY A 161 -7.60 15.94 2.30
C GLY A 161 -9.04 15.62 1.92
N VAL A 162 -9.73 16.61 1.36
CA VAL A 162 -11.09 16.44 0.84
C VAL A 162 -11.06 15.76 -0.53
N LYS A 163 -12.18 15.12 -0.90
CA LYS A 163 -12.35 14.53 -2.24
C LYS A 163 -12.20 15.63 -3.30
N ARG A 164 -11.33 15.41 -4.29
CA ARG A 164 -11.18 16.33 -5.41
C ARG A 164 -12.33 16.10 -6.39
N HIS A 165 -12.95 17.19 -6.83
CA HIS A 165 -13.97 17.19 -7.88
C HIS A 165 -13.33 17.37 -9.25
#